data_AF-R9IYI6-F1
#
_entry.id   AF-R9IYI6-F1
#
_cell.length_a   1.000
_cell.length_b   1.000
_cell.length_c   1.000
_cell.angle_alpha   90.00
_cell.angle_beta   90.00
_cell.angle_gamma   90.00
#
_symmetry.space_group_name_H-M   'P 1'
#
loop_
_entity.id
_entity.type
_entity.pdbx_description
1 polymer ?
#
loop_
_entity_poly.entity_id
_entity_poly.type
_entity_poly.pdbx_seq_one_letter_code
_entity_poly.pdbx_strand_id
1 'polypeptide(L)'
;MSDRLCRECGLSVIKNPKKAPSGPLYLDEKSGKPTCYNVYREDLRDAINGSRDLQHMMKYAKEHGFPNPKFYMDDGYTGTNFDRPSFKEMSVDIEKGFVKTVIVKDLSRFGRNYIEVGSYSEIIYPEAGIRFIAIMDNVDTGSLESNEFAAFTNLFNEWYPKNTSKKVKEVKKAKGLAGEHLGAPPYGYLQNPDDKTRWLVDEEAATVIRRIFSLCMQGKGVSAIATALWEDKALTLSAYKVSKGIGVAKKSEHPYNWETSMIASILENVAYIGVTESFKSTRLGFKSKKRIPTTKDRRTYIEDAHTPIIDRDIWEKVQMIRANKRRPTKSGLTSIFSGLLYCADCGAKLSLATANGYLWIKS
;
A
#
# COMPACT_ATOMS: atom_id res chain seq x y z
N MET A 1 42.33 -7.91 -49.06
CA MET A 1 42.34 -6.56 -48.45
C MET A 1 43.78 -6.13 -48.29
N SER A 2 44.14 -4.93 -48.72
CA SER A 2 45.54 -4.50 -48.76
C SER A 2 46.13 -4.36 -47.35
N ASP A 3 47.38 -4.79 -47.24
CA ASP A 3 48.26 -4.80 -46.06
C ASP A 3 48.42 -3.43 -45.36
N ARG A 4 47.87 -2.37 -45.97
CA ARG A 4 47.81 -1.00 -45.49
C ARG A 4 46.81 -0.81 -44.34
N LEU A 5 45.63 -1.42 -44.45
CA LEU A 5 44.56 -1.32 -43.44
C LEU A 5 44.93 -1.99 -42.12
N CYS A 6 45.76 -3.04 -42.16
CA CYS A 6 46.18 -3.76 -40.96
C CYS A 6 47.23 -3.00 -40.15
N ARG A 7 48.06 -2.16 -40.81
CA ARG A 7 49.05 -1.31 -40.13
C ARG A 7 48.45 -0.05 -39.53
N GLU A 8 47.43 0.53 -40.18
CA GLU A 8 46.72 1.71 -39.67
C GLU A 8 45.93 1.44 -38.36
N CYS A 9 45.59 0.19 -38.07
CA CYS A 9 44.83 -0.20 -36.87
C CYS A 9 45.67 -0.86 -35.75
N GLY A 10 47.01 -0.95 -35.88
CA GLY A 10 47.89 -1.39 -34.79
C GLY A 10 47.73 -2.86 -34.34
N LEU A 11 47.24 -3.74 -35.20
CA LEU A 11 47.00 -5.15 -34.87
C LEU A 11 48.22 -6.03 -35.23
N SER A 12 48.68 -6.86 -34.30
CA SER A 12 49.72 -7.87 -34.54
C SER A 12 49.11 -9.15 -35.12
N VAL A 13 49.75 -9.71 -36.15
CA VAL A 13 49.23 -10.86 -36.92
C VAL A 13 49.95 -12.15 -36.51
N ILE A 14 49.21 -13.17 -36.11
CA ILE A 14 49.73 -14.52 -35.84
C ILE A 14 49.98 -15.24 -37.18
N LYS A 15 51.21 -15.71 -37.38
CA LYS A 15 51.72 -16.18 -38.69
C LYS A 15 51.39 -17.63 -39.08
N ASN A 16 50.68 -18.43 -38.25
CA ASN A 16 50.35 -19.81 -38.67
C ASN A 16 49.17 -20.45 -37.89
N PRO A 17 48.04 -20.79 -38.53
CA PRO A 17 46.77 -21.17 -37.87
C PRO A 17 46.57 -22.66 -37.54
N LYS A 18 47.54 -23.56 -37.73
CA LYS A 18 47.30 -25.02 -37.69
C LYS A 18 47.52 -25.73 -36.33
N LYS A 19 47.65 -25.02 -35.21
CA LYS A 19 47.78 -25.64 -33.87
C LYS A 19 47.06 -24.83 -32.79
N ALA A 20 45.77 -25.07 -32.55
CA ALA A 20 45.08 -24.67 -31.31
C ALA A 20 44.21 -25.83 -30.77
N PRO A 21 44.13 -26.07 -29.44
CA PRO A 21 43.62 -27.31 -28.85
C PRO A 21 42.08 -27.34 -28.67
N SER A 22 41.54 -28.54 -28.46
CA SER A 22 40.10 -28.90 -28.47
C SER A 22 39.35 -28.73 -27.13
N GLY A 23 39.81 -27.85 -26.23
CA GLY A 23 39.16 -27.60 -24.94
C GLY A 23 39.29 -26.14 -24.52
N PRO A 24 38.24 -25.50 -23.97
CA PRO A 24 38.31 -24.09 -23.63
C PRO A 24 38.81 -23.91 -22.20
N LEU A 25 40.04 -23.42 -22.05
CA LEU A 25 40.44 -22.60 -20.91
C LEU A 25 41.82 -22.02 -21.17
N TYR A 26 41.93 -20.72 -21.47
CA TYR A 26 43.19 -19.97 -21.30
C TYR A 26 42.95 -18.52 -20.86
N LEU A 27 43.90 -18.09 -20.03
CA LEU A 27 43.96 -16.89 -19.19
C LEU A 27 44.53 -15.69 -19.96
N ASP A 28 44.34 -14.48 -19.43
CA ASP A 28 45.00 -13.25 -19.93
C ASP A 28 46.54 -13.36 -19.89
N GLU A 29 47.22 -13.22 -21.03
CA GLU A 29 48.69 -13.38 -21.13
C GLU A 29 49.50 -12.28 -20.42
N LYS A 30 48.89 -11.17 -19.97
CA LYS A 30 49.57 -10.17 -19.13
C LYS A 30 49.32 -10.33 -17.63
N SER A 31 48.20 -10.91 -17.21
CA SER A 31 47.78 -10.93 -15.79
C SER A 31 47.49 -12.33 -15.21
N GLY A 32 47.42 -13.37 -16.04
CA GLY A 32 47.18 -14.75 -15.62
C GLY A 32 45.81 -15.00 -14.98
N LYS A 33 44.84 -14.10 -15.13
CA LYS A 33 43.47 -14.25 -14.59
C LYS A 33 42.45 -14.47 -15.72
N PRO A 34 41.33 -15.19 -15.46
CA PRO A 34 40.29 -15.38 -16.47
C PRO A 34 39.45 -14.11 -16.63
N THR A 35 39.29 -13.61 -17.86
CA THR A 35 38.39 -12.50 -18.18
C THR A 35 37.32 -12.96 -19.17
N CYS A 36 36.08 -12.63 -18.86
CA CYS A 36 34.95 -12.72 -19.78
C CYS A 36 35.05 -11.60 -20.83
N TYR A 37 34.57 -11.87 -22.04
CA TYR A 37 34.48 -10.95 -23.20
C TYR A 37 35.71 -10.88 -24.11
N ASN A 38 35.75 -11.80 -25.08
CA ASN A 38 36.30 -11.58 -26.42
C ASN A 38 35.42 -12.33 -27.42
N VAL A 39 34.54 -11.64 -28.13
CA VAL A 39 33.84 -12.22 -29.29
C VAL A 39 33.72 -11.15 -30.39
N TYR A 40 34.69 -11.11 -31.30
CA TYR A 40 34.48 -10.65 -32.66
C TYR A 40 34.29 -11.90 -33.53
N ARG A 41 33.05 -12.22 -33.91
CA ARG A 41 32.75 -13.27 -34.90
C ARG A 41 32.53 -12.68 -36.29
N GLU A 42 32.93 -13.41 -37.33
CA GLU A 42 32.58 -13.13 -38.74
C GLU A 42 31.06 -13.01 -38.95
N ASP A 43 30.27 -13.80 -38.21
CA ASP A 43 28.79 -13.80 -38.18
C ASP A 43 28.19 -12.39 -37.92
N LEU A 44 28.87 -11.58 -37.09
CA LEU A 44 28.44 -10.22 -36.73
C LEU A 44 28.71 -9.23 -37.87
N ARG A 45 29.77 -9.42 -38.65
CA ARG A 45 30.06 -8.58 -39.82
C ARG A 45 29.06 -8.84 -40.95
N ASP A 46 28.69 -10.09 -41.17
CA ASP A 46 27.72 -10.44 -42.21
C ASP A 46 26.30 -9.97 -41.86
N ALA A 47 25.89 -10.05 -40.58
CA ALA A 47 24.64 -9.47 -40.10
C ALA A 47 24.59 -7.93 -40.25
N ILE A 48 25.69 -7.24 -39.92
CA ILE A 48 25.81 -5.77 -40.10
C ILE A 48 25.83 -5.39 -41.58
N ASN A 49 26.47 -6.18 -42.44
CA ASN A 49 26.49 -5.95 -43.88
C ASN A 49 25.12 -6.19 -44.55
N GLY A 50 24.30 -7.09 -43.99
CA GLY A 50 22.98 -7.43 -44.51
C GLY A 50 21.83 -6.49 -44.09
N SER A 51 21.97 -5.70 -43.03
CA SER A 51 20.91 -4.84 -42.49
C SER A 51 21.27 -3.35 -42.50
N ARG A 52 20.55 -2.56 -43.31
CA ARG A 52 20.69 -1.09 -43.36
C ARG A 52 20.46 -0.43 -42.00
N ASP A 53 19.63 -1.04 -41.16
CA ASP A 53 19.27 -0.51 -39.84
C ASP A 53 20.43 -0.63 -38.84
N LEU A 54 21.17 -1.76 -38.89
CA LEU A 54 22.36 -1.96 -38.07
C LEU A 54 23.50 -1.02 -38.49
N GLN A 55 23.68 -0.80 -39.79
CA GLN A 55 24.65 0.16 -40.31
C GLN A 55 24.36 1.58 -39.83
N HIS A 56 23.08 1.97 -39.82
CA HIS A 56 22.66 3.28 -39.35
C HIS A 56 22.92 3.47 -37.85
N MET A 57 22.53 2.49 -37.02
CA MET A 57 22.77 2.54 -35.57
C MET A 57 24.27 2.50 -35.23
N MET A 58 25.07 1.74 -35.96
CA MET A 58 26.52 1.67 -35.75
C MET A 58 27.23 2.97 -36.15
N LYS A 59 26.78 3.61 -37.24
CA LYS A 59 27.25 4.94 -37.63
C LYS A 59 26.92 5.97 -36.56
N TYR A 60 25.67 5.99 -36.08
CA TYR A 60 25.23 6.87 -35.01
C TYR A 60 26.06 6.66 -33.72
N ALA A 61 26.26 5.41 -33.32
CA ALA A 61 27.05 5.06 -32.14
C ALA A 61 28.50 5.58 -32.21
N LYS A 62 29.12 5.48 -33.40
CA LYS A 62 30.48 5.96 -33.65
C LYS A 62 30.56 7.49 -33.62
N GLU A 63 29.61 8.17 -34.26
CA GLU A 63 29.57 9.64 -34.33
C GLU A 63 29.32 10.29 -32.96
N HIS A 64 28.55 9.63 -32.09
CA HIS A 64 28.18 10.13 -30.76
C HIS A 64 29.06 9.56 -29.62
N GLY A 65 30.13 8.84 -29.96
CA GLY A 65 31.14 8.40 -29.00
C GLY A 65 30.69 7.30 -28.03
N PHE A 66 29.86 6.36 -28.49
CA PHE A 66 29.47 5.17 -27.71
C PHE A 66 30.40 3.98 -28.02
N PRO A 67 31.42 3.69 -27.18
CA PRO A 67 32.36 2.60 -27.43
C PRO A 67 31.72 1.23 -27.11
N ASN A 68 32.09 0.21 -27.89
CA ASN A 68 31.72 -1.20 -27.67
C ASN A 68 30.20 -1.53 -27.73
N PRO A 69 29.52 -1.31 -28.87
CA PRO A 69 28.12 -1.68 -29.02
C PRO A 69 27.91 -3.20 -29.03
N LYS A 70 27.01 -3.71 -28.19
CA LYS A 70 26.47 -5.08 -28.27
C LYS A 70 25.09 -5.03 -28.95
N PHE A 71 24.87 -5.91 -29.93
CA PHE A 71 23.62 -5.97 -30.68
C PHE A 71 22.71 -7.06 -30.13
N TYR A 72 21.44 -6.72 -29.93
CA TYR A 72 20.37 -7.64 -29.54
C TYR A 72 19.38 -7.73 -30.70
N MET A 73 19.15 -8.92 -31.24
CA MET A 73 18.38 -9.13 -32.46
C MET A 73 17.34 -10.24 -32.26
N ASP A 74 16.07 -9.88 -32.37
CA ASP A 74 14.93 -10.81 -32.30
C ASP A 74 14.29 -10.95 -33.68
N ASP A 75 14.63 -12.02 -34.42
CA ASP A 75 14.00 -12.33 -35.71
C ASP A 75 12.65 -13.05 -35.52
N GLY A 76 11.61 -12.58 -36.21
CA GLY A 76 10.30 -13.25 -36.24
C GLY A 76 9.35 -12.97 -35.05
N TYR A 77 9.72 -12.06 -34.14
CA TYR A 77 8.88 -11.69 -32.99
C TYR A 77 7.95 -10.50 -33.31
N THR A 78 6.69 -10.59 -32.88
CA THR A 78 5.73 -9.49 -33.04
C THR A 78 6.02 -8.38 -32.02
N GLY A 79 5.94 -7.13 -32.46
CA GLY A 79 6.21 -5.97 -31.59
C GLY A 79 5.21 -5.77 -30.44
N THR A 80 4.21 -6.64 -30.30
CA THR A 80 3.08 -6.52 -29.36
C THR A 80 3.38 -6.94 -27.93
N ASN A 81 4.50 -7.64 -27.67
CA ASN A 81 4.96 -7.97 -26.32
C ASN A 81 6.49 -7.81 -26.18
N PHE A 82 6.94 -7.76 -24.93
CA PHE A 82 8.36 -7.71 -24.53
C PHE A 82 8.90 -9.10 -24.13
N ASP A 83 8.15 -10.17 -24.43
CA ASP A 83 8.57 -11.55 -24.20
C ASP A 83 9.49 -12.02 -25.33
N ARG A 84 10.63 -11.35 -25.50
CA ARG A 84 11.59 -11.63 -26.58
C ARG A 84 12.93 -12.12 -26.01
N PRO A 85 13.53 -13.18 -26.57
CA PRO A 85 14.78 -13.75 -26.06
C PRO A 85 15.92 -12.73 -25.94
N SER A 86 16.16 -11.91 -26.96
CA SER A 86 17.25 -10.93 -26.93
C SER A 86 16.92 -9.71 -26.06
N PHE A 87 15.65 -9.33 -25.95
CA PHE A 87 15.21 -8.31 -24.97
C PHE A 87 15.43 -8.76 -23.51
N LYS A 88 15.16 -10.03 -23.20
CA LYS A 88 15.44 -10.61 -21.87
C LYS A 88 16.93 -10.66 -21.59
N GLU A 89 17.74 -11.05 -22.58
CA GLU A 89 19.19 -11.03 -22.46
C GLU A 89 19.70 -9.61 -22.14
N MET A 90 19.22 -8.61 -22.89
CA MET A 90 19.55 -7.20 -22.64
C MET A 90 19.13 -6.77 -21.24
N SER A 91 17.94 -7.17 -20.77
CA SER A 91 17.45 -6.84 -19.43
C SER A 91 18.33 -7.41 -18.33
N VAL A 92 18.81 -8.64 -18.48
CA VAL A 92 19.76 -9.27 -17.55
C VAL A 92 21.11 -8.55 -17.55
N ASP A 93 21.60 -8.12 -18.72
CA ASP A 93 22.85 -7.37 -18.84
C ASP A 93 22.73 -5.95 -18.25
N ILE A 94 21.53 -5.36 -18.31
CA ILE A 94 21.15 -4.12 -17.62
C ILE A 94 21.18 -4.30 -16.10
N GLU A 95 20.55 -5.35 -15.56
CA GLU A 95 20.53 -5.62 -14.11
C GLU A 95 21.95 -5.88 -13.55
N LYS A 96 22.83 -6.47 -14.36
CA LYS A 96 24.25 -6.68 -14.02
C LYS A 96 25.11 -5.41 -14.14
N GLY A 97 24.55 -4.31 -14.66
CA GLY A 97 25.24 -3.03 -14.84
C GLY A 97 26.21 -2.99 -16.02
N PHE A 98 26.11 -3.92 -16.97
CA PHE A 98 26.96 -3.96 -18.17
C PHE A 98 26.51 -2.99 -19.27
N VAL A 99 25.25 -2.58 -19.24
CA VAL A 99 24.65 -1.67 -20.22
C VAL A 99 24.38 -0.32 -19.57
N LYS A 100 24.91 0.76 -20.16
CA LYS A 100 24.65 2.14 -19.73
C LYS A 100 23.79 2.95 -20.69
N THR A 101 23.72 2.52 -21.95
CA THR A 101 22.95 3.19 -23.00
C THR A 101 22.26 2.16 -23.87
N VAL A 102 20.96 2.34 -24.08
CA VAL A 102 20.15 1.55 -25.02
C VAL A 102 19.82 2.43 -26.21
N ILE A 103 20.15 1.98 -27.42
CA ILE A 103 19.93 2.71 -28.67
C ILE A 103 19.03 1.88 -29.56
N VAL A 104 17.95 2.48 -30.05
CA VAL A 104 17.01 1.88 -31.01
C VAL A 104 16.86 2.77 -32.23
N LYS A 105 16.52 2.16 -33.37
CA LYS A 105 16.25 2.92 -34.60
C LYS A 105 15.03 3.81 -34.44
N ASP A 106 13.92 3.22 -34.04
CA ASP A 106 12.65 3.88 -33.78
C ASP A 106 11.92 3.14 -32.65
N LEU A 107 10.96 3.80 -32.01
CA LEU A 107 10.19 3.28 -30.89
C LEU A 107 9.35 2.06 -31.29
N SER A 108 8.93 1.98 -32.56
CA SER A 108 8.18 0.82 -33.06
C SER A 108 9.01 -0.47 -33.10
N ARG A 109 10.35 -0.35 -33.17
CA ARG A 109 11.29 -1.48 -33.02
C ARG A 109 11.50 -1.90 -31.58
N PHE A 110 11.38 -0.97 -30.64
CA PHE A 110 11.41 -1.28 -29.23
C PHE A 110 10.13 -2.01 -28.80
N GLY A 111 8.96 -1.43 -29.09
CA GLY A 111 7.67 -2.07 -28.85
C GLY A 111 6.50 -1.36 -29.53
N ARG A 112 5.42 -2.09 -29.77
CA ARG A 112 4.15 -1.55 -30.30
C ARG A 112 3.19 -1.13 -29.20
N ASN A 113 3.36 -1.67 -27.99
CA ASN A 113 2.62 -1.22 -26.83
C ASN A 113 3.26 0.06 -26.29
N TYR A 114 2.66 1.18 -26.69
CA TYR A 114 3.12 2.51 -26.32
C TYR A 114 3.27 2.70 -24.79
N ILE A 115 2.44 2.02 -23.99
CA ILE A 115 2.50 2.11 -22.53
C ILE A 115 3.80 1.47 -22.00
N GLU A 116 4.14 0.30 -22.51
CA GLU A 116 5.34 -0.41 -22.07
C GLU A 116 6.61 0.27 -22.58
N VAL A 117 6.61 0.75 -23.84
CA VAL A 117 7.71 1.55 -24.41
C VAL A 117 8.02 2.75 -23.53
N GLY A 118 6.99 3.55 -23.18
CA GLY A 118 7.14 4.71 -22.32
C GLY A 118 7.57 4.36 -20.89
N SER A 119 7.10 3.23 -20.34
CA SER A 119 7.52 2.77 -19.01
C SER A 119 9.03 2.46 -18.98
N TYR A 120 9.56 1.83 -20.03
CA TYR A 120 10.99 1.52 -20.11
C TYR A 120 11.84 2.76 -20.35
N SER A 121 11.48 3.60 -21.31
CA SER A 121 12.28 4.78 -21.66
C SER A 121 12.30 5.83 -20.55
N GLU A 122 11.16 6.11 -19.90
CA GLU A 122 11.03 7.23 -18.96
C GLU A 122 11.24 6.87 -17.49
N ILE A 123 11.04 5.59 -17.10
CA ILE A 123 11.08 5.17 -15.70
C ILE A 123 12.14 4.10 -15.48
N ILE A 124 11.99 2.92 -16.09
CA ILE A 124 12.80 1.75 -15.75
C ILE A 124 14.28 2.01 -16.11
N TYR A 125 14.56 2.51 -17.30
CA TYR A 125 15.93 2.80 -17.71
C TYR A 125 16.54 3.98 -16.94
N PRO A 126 15.88 5.14 -16.78
CA PRO A 126 16.42 6.23 -15.96
C PRO A 126 16.64 5.86 -14.49
N GLU A 127 15.72 5.12 -13.84
CA GLU A 127 15.91 4.62 -12.47
C GLU A 127 17.09 3.64 -12.36
N ALA A 128 17.33 2.85 -13.41
CA ALA A 128 18.49 1.97 -13.51
C ALA A 128 19.77 2.71 -13.95
N GLY A 129 19.74 4.03 -14.16
CA GLY A 129 20.89 4.82 -14.60
C GLY A 129 21.26 4.61 -16.07
N ILE A 130 20.31 4.19 -16.90
CA ILE A 130 20.47 3.89 -18.32
C ILE A 130 19.86 5.00 -19.17
N ARG A 131 20.64 5.48 -20.13
CA ARG A 131 20.18 6.42 -21.17
C ARG A 131 19.50 5.67 -22.31
N PHE A 132 18.35 6.15 -22.75
CA PHE A 132 17.60 5.56 -23.86
C PHE A 132 17.55 6.54 -25.03
N ILE A 133 17.86 6.05 -26.23
CA ILE A 133 17.93 6.85 -27.46
C ILE A 133 17.14 6.16 -28.57
N ALA A 134 16.17 6.86 -29.16
CA ALA A 134 15.51 6.46 -30.40
C ALA A 134 15.88 7.44 -31.52
N ILE A 135 16.62 6.96 -32.52
CA ILE A 135 17.30 7.82 -33.50
C ILE A 135 16.29 8.55 -34.42
N MET A 136 15.31 7.83 -34.97
CA MET A 136 14.34 8.40 -35.94
C MET A 136 13.26 9.25 -35.26
N ASP A 137 12.91 8.93 -34.01
CA ASP A 137 11.90 9.65 -33.24
C ASP A 137 12.49 10.84 -32.46
N ASN A 138 13.79 11.11 -32.62
CA ASN A 138 14.52 12.18 -31.92
C ASN A 138 14.31 12.15 -30.40
N VAL A 139 14.19 10.93 -29.83
CA VAL A 139 14.03 10.73 -28.39
C VAL A 139 15.39 10.45 -27.78
N ASP A 140 15.72 11.21 -26.74
CA ASP A 140 16.93 11.01 -25.97
C ASP A 140 16.66 11.37 -24.51
N THR A 141 16.58 10.36 -23.65
CA THR A 141 16.24 10.54 -22.23
C THR A 141 17.36 11.20 -21.42
N GLY A 142 18.55 11.38 -22.03
CA GLY A 142 19.62 12.20 -21.50
C GLY A 142 19.54 13.69 -21.87
N SER A 143 18.63 14.08 -22.77
CA SER A 143 18.44 15.45 -23.25
C SER A 143 17.15 16.05 -22.71
N LEU A 144 17.24 17.23 -22.07
CA LEU A 144 16.10 17.97 -21.52
C LEU A 144 15.13 18.52 -22.58
N GLU A 145 15.51 18.51 -23.86
CA GLU A 145 14.75 19.15 -24.95
C GLU A 145 13.77 18.22 -25.68
N SER A 146 13.86 16.89 -25.50
CA SER A 146 12.99 15.92 -26.20
C SER A 146 11.70 15.62 -25.42
N ASN A 147 10.74 16.55 -25.43
CA ASN A 147 9.56 16.51 -24.56
C ASN A 147 8.25 16.11 -25.27
N GLU A 148 8.29 15.31 -26.34
CA GLU A 148 7.08 14.80 -27.01
C GLU A 148 6.27 13.81 -26.15
N PHE A 149 6.91 13.24 -25.12
CA PHE A 149 6.29 12.27 -24.21
C PHE A 149 5.85 12.87 -22.87
N ALA A 150 5.96 14.18 -22.68
CA ALA A 150 5.57 14.86 -21.44
C ALA A 150 4.16 14.48 -20.94
N ALA A 151 3.20 14.36 -21.87
CA ALA A 151 1.83 13.94 -21.57
C ALA A 151 1.76 12.51 -21.01
N PHE A 152 2.62 11.62 -21.50
CA PHE A 152 2.70 10.23 -21.05
C PHE A 152 3.50 10.10 -19.76
N THR A 153 4.61 10.82 -19.62
CA THR A 153 5.35 10.89 -18.35
C THR A 153 4.42 11.39 -17.23
N ASN A 154 3.59 12.40 -17.49
CA ASN A 154 2.56 12.85 -16.56
C ASN A 154 1.48 11.77 -16.28
N LEU A 155 1.05 11.03 -17.30
CA LEU A 155 0.09 9.93 -17.13
C LEU A 155 0.65 8.79 -16.27
N PHE A 156 1.91 8.39 -16.49
CA PHE A 156 2.57 7.36 -15.70
C PHE A 156 2.86 7.81 -14.28
N ASN A 157 3.31 9.05 -14.11
CA ASN A 157 3.49 9.66 -12.80
C ASN A 157 2.17 9.71 -12.02
N GLU A 158 1.01 9.79 -12.69
CA GLU A 158 -0.29 9.66 -12.03
C GLU A 158 -0.72 8.19 -11.83
N TRP A 159 -0.48 7.32 -12.81
CA TRP A 159 -0.92 5.93 -12.78
C TRP A 159 -0.17 5.09 -11.77
N TYR A 160 1.16 5.22 -11.69
CA TYR A 160 1.99 4.38 -10.83
C TYR A 160 1.62 4.52 -9.34
N PRO A 161 1.51 5.75 -8.77
CA PRO A 161 1.03 5.93 -7.40
C PRO A 161 -0.40 5.43 -7.18
N LYS A 162 -1.28 5.60 -8.18
CA LYS A 162 -2.68 5.14 -8.13
C LYS A 162 -2.78 3.62 -8.08
N ASN A 163 -2.00 2.92 -8.91
CA ASN A 163 -1.97 1.46 -8.97
C ASN A 163 -1.36 0.86 -7.69
N THR A 164 -0.23 1.41 -7.23
CA THR A 164 0.38 1.03 -5.94
C THR A 164 -0.62 1.19 -4.79
N SER A 165 -1.35 2.30 -4.76
CA SER A 165 -2.38 2.53 -3.75
C SER A 165 -3.57 1.57 -3.85
N LYS A 166 -3.93 1.12 -5.05
CA LYS A 166 -4.94 0.08 -5.25
C LYS A 166 -4.48 -1.26 -4.67
N LYS A 167 -3.26 -1.70 -5.02
CA LYS A 167 -2.67 -2.94 -4.48
C LYS A 167 -2.57 -2.92 -2.95
N VAL A 168 -2.09 -1.83 -2.36
CA VAL A 168 -2.02 -1.68 -0.89
C VAL A 168 -3.42 -1.75 -0.24
N LYS A 169 -4.44 -1.17 -0.88
CA LYS A 169 -5.83 -1.28 -0.40
C LYS A 169 -6.34 -2.71 -0.49
N GLU A 170 -6.03 -3.44 -1.56
CA GLU A 170 -6.43 -4.84 -1.74
C GLU A 170 -5.77 -5.74 -0.70
N VAL A 171 -4.47 -5.57 -0.43
CA VAL A 171 -3.77 -6.31 0.64
C VAL A 171 -4.40 -6.02 2.00
N LYS A 172 -4.64 -4.75 2.34
CA LYS A 172 -5.32 -4.38 3.58
C LYS A 172 -6.75 -4.94 3.66
N LYS A 173 -7.46 -4.99 2.52
CA LYS A 173 -8.79 -5.58 2.44
C LYS A 173 -8.74 -7.09 2.70
N ALA A 174 -7.82 -7.81 2.07
CA ALA A 174 -7.63 -9.24 2.28
C ALA A 174 -7.33 -9.55 3.75
N LYS A 175 -6.38 -8.84 4.35
CA LYS A 175 -6.05 -8.96 5.79
C LYS A 175 -7.26 -8.69 6.69
N GLY A 176 -7.96 -7.58 6.44
CA GLY A 176 -9.15 -7.23 7.21
C GLY A 176 -10.31 -8.22 7.06
N LEU A 177 -10.42 -8.92 5.93
CA LEU A 177 -11.39 -10.00 5.72
C LEU A 177 -10.96 -11.33 6.37
N ALA A 178 -9.65 -11.56 6.50
CA ALA A 178 -9.09 -12.69 7.23
C ALA A 178 -9.17 -12.54 8.76
N GLY A 179 -9.72 -11.44 9.27
CA GLY A 179 -9.81 -11.15 10.70
C GLY A 179 -8.54 -10.53 11.31
N GLU A 180 -7.50 -10.26 10.52
CA GLU A 180 -6.29 -9.59 11.02
C GLU A 180 -6.58 -8.14 11.43
N HIS A 181 -6.10 -7.75 12.60
CA HIS A 181 -6.24 -6.38 13.08
C HIS A 181 -5.23 -5.43 12.41
N LEU A 182 -5.75 -4.36 11.83
CA LEU A 182 -4.96 -3.37 11.06
C LEU A 182 -4.61 -2.10 11.83
N GLY A 183 -4.96 -2.03 13.12
CA GLY A 183 -4.86 -0.82 13.93
C GLY A 183 -4.63 -1.11 15.40
N ALA A 184 -4.55 -0.04 16.19
CA ALA A 184 -4.35 -0.14 17.62
C ALA A 184 -5.55 -0.85 18.31
N PRO A 185 -5.29 -1.68 19.32
CA PRO A 185 -6.33 -2.36 20.07
C PRO A 185 -7.24 -1.37 20.83
N PRO A 186 -8.52 -1.70 21.01
CA PRO A 186 -9.41 -0.97 21.91
C PRO A 186 -8.97 -1.17 23.38
N TYR A 187 -9.53 -0.36 24.30
CA TYR A 187 -9.28 -0.53 25.74
C TYR A 187 -9.65 -1.95 26.20
N GLY A 188 -8.92 -2.53 27.14
CA GLY A 188 -9.11 -3.95 27.54
C GLY A 188 -8.31 -4.95 26.72
N TYR A 189 -7.66 -4.51 25.64
CA TYR A 189 -6.79 -5.35 24.82
C TYR A 189 -5.41 -4.73 24.62
N LEU A 190 -4.41 -5.59 24.43
CA LEU A 190 -3.05 -5.25 24.07
C LEU A 190 -2.71 -5.82 22.70
N GLN A 191 -1.77 -5.17 22.01
CA GLN A 191 -1.22 -5.73 20.79
C GLN A 191 -0.32 -6.90 21.18
N ASN A 192 -0.53 -8.06 20.53
CA ASN A 192 0.33 -9.20 20.78
C ASN A 192 1.77 -8.86 20.32
N PRO A 193 2.80 -9.01 21.18
CA PRO A 193 4.19 -8.74 20.81
C PRO A 193 4.70 -9.70 19.72
N ASP A 194 4.22 -10.95 19.70
CA ASP A 194 4.67 -11.99 18.78
C ASP A 194 3.93 -11.93 17.44
N ASP A 195 2.64 -11.58 17.47
CA ASP A 195 1.79 -11.45 16.28
C ASP A 195 0.98 -10.15 16.29
N LYS A 196 1.53 -9.12 15.63
CA LYS A 196 0.90 -7.79 15.56
C LYS A 196 -0.51 -7.78 14.94
N THR A 197 -0.93 -8.86 14.28
CA THR A 197 -2.26 -9.01 13.68
C THR A 197 -3.33 -9.45 14.68
N ARG A 198 -2.93 -9.90 15.88
CA ARG A 198 -3.83 -10.39 16.94
C ARG A 198 -3.77 -9.51 18.19
N TRP A 199 -4.86 -9.51 18.93
CA TRP A 199 -4.97 -8.84 20.22
C TRP A 199 -4.95 -9.85 21.36
N LEU A 200 -4.31 -9.47 22.47
CA LEU A 200 -4.34 -10.21 23.73
C LEU A 200 -5.23 -9.47 24.72
N VAL A 201 -5.90 -10.22 25.60
CA VAL A 201 -6.68 -9.63 26.68
C VAL A 201 -5.74 -9.03 27.71
N ASP A 202 -5.99 -7.78 28.08
CA ASP A 202 -5.33 -7.11 29.18
C ASP A 202 -6.20 -7.25 30.42
N GLU A 203 -5.89 -8.18 31.32
CA GLU A 203 -6.78 -8.51 32.44
C GLU A 203 -7.07 -7.34 33.38
N GLU A 204 -6.12 -6.42 33.56
CA GLU A 204 -6.30 -5.23 34.40
C GLU A 204 -7.36 -4.31 33.78
N ALA A 205 -7.20 -3.98 32.50
CA ALA A 205 -8.15 -3.15 31.77
C ALA A 205 -9.49 -3.87 31.50
N ALA A 206 -9.45 -5.19 31.23
CA ALA A 206 -10.62 -6.02 30.98
C ALA A 206 -11.51 -6.12 32.22
N THR A 207 -10.95 -6.08 33.43
CA THR A 207 -11.72 -6.03 34.68
C THR A 207 -12.57 -4.76 34.76
N VAL A 208 -12.05 -3.61 34.32
CA VAL A 208 -12.82 -2.36 34.21
C VAL A 208 -13.93 -2.48 33.16
N ILE A 209 -13.66 -3.12 32.02
CA ILE A 209 -14.68 -3.38 31.00
C ILE A 209 -15.79 -4.28 31.55
N ARG A 210 -15.46 -5.41 32.18
CA ARG A 210 -16.43 -6.31 32.83
C ARG A 210 -17.27 -5.57 33.88
N ARG A 211 -16.64 -4.68 34.66
CA ARG A 211 -17.34 -3.81 35.62
C ARG A 211 -18.34 -2.87 34.93
N ILE A 212 -17.96 -2.22 33.84
CA ILE A 212 -18.84 -1.34 33.05
C ILE A 212 -20.09 -2.09 32.56
N PHE A 213 -19.91 -3.27 31.97
CA PHE A 213 -21.02 -4.10 31.49
C PHE A 213 -21.91 -4.58 32.65
N SER A 214 -21.31 -5.02 33.76
CA SER A 214 -22.04 -5.43 34.98
C SER A 214 -22.90 -4.29 35.55
N LEU A 215 -22.36 -3.07 35.67
CA LEU A 215 -23.12 -1.92 36.16
C LEU A 215 -24.26 -1.54 35.20
N CYS A 216 -24.07 -1.73 33.89
CA CYS A 216 -25.14 -1.50 32.91
C CYS A 216 -26.25 -2.56 33.03
N MET A 217 -25.89 -3.83 33.25
CA MET A 217 -26.83 -4.93 33.53
C MET A 217 -27.64 -4.70 34.81
N GLN A 218 -27.09 -4.00 35.80
CA GLN A 218 -27.81 -3.54 36.99
C GLN A 218 -28.76 -2.35 36.72
N GLY A 219 -28.89 -1.90 35.46
CA GLY A 219 -29.75 -0.79 35.07
C GLY A 219 -29.13 0.60 35.26
N LYS A 220 -27.86 0.71 35.67
CA LYS A 220 -27.20 2.02 35.83
C LYS A 220 -26.99 2.70 34.47
N GLY A 221 -27.10 4.03 34.43
CA GLY A 221 -26.91 4.83 33.21
C GLY A 221 -25.45 5.20 33.02
N VAL A 222 -25.06 5.64 31.81
CA VAL A 222 -23.68 6.03 31.51
C VAL A 222 -23.11 7.05 32.49
N SER A 223 -23.92 8.01 32.96
CA SER A 223 -23.50 8.98 33.99
C SER A 223 -23.29 8.34 35.37
N ALA A 224 -24.16 7.42 35.78
CA ALA A 224 -24.03 6.74 37.06
C ALA A 224 -22.86 5.73 37.04
N ILE A 225 -22.58 5.14 35.87
CA ILE A 225 -21.40 4.31 35.63
C ILE A 225 -20.14 5.17 35.74
N ALA A 226 -20.12 6.37 35.14
CA ALA A 226 -18.99 7.29 35.28
C ALA A 226 -18.70 7.66 36.74
N THR A 227 -19.72 7.98 37.53
CA THR A 227 -19.58 8.26 38.96
C THR A 227 -19.04 7.05 39.73
N ALA A 228 -19.57 5.85 39.46
CA ALA A 228 -19.08 4.64 40.11
C ALA A 228 -17.61 4.35 39.77
N LEU A 229 -17.20 4.52 38.50
CA LEU A 229 -15.80 4.34 38.10
C LEU A 229 -14.86 5.39 38.70
N TRP A 230 -15.37 6.61 38.92
CA TRP A 230 -14.65 7.67 39.62
C TRP A 230 -14.40 7.30 41.08
N GLU A 231 -15.43 6.81 41.78
CA GLU A 231 -15.34 6.33 43.17
C GLU A 231 -14.38 5.13 43.30
N ASP A 232 -14.46 4.20 42.34
CA ASP A 232 -13.58 3.02 42.24
C ASP A 232 -12.12 3.41 41.87
N LYS A 233 -11.84 4.70 41.58
CA LYS A 233 -10.55 5.20 41.06
C LYS A 233 -10.04 4.42 39.84
N ALA A 234 -10.96 4.01 38.96
CA ALA A 234 -10.61 3.30 37.73
C ALA A 234 -9.94 4.24 36.74
N LEU A 235 -8.73 3.90 36.28
CA LEU A 235 -8.00 4.69 35.30
C LEU A 235 -8.72 4.72 33.94
N THR A 236 -8.81 5.90 33.34
CA THR A 236 -9.25 6.07 31.95
C THR A 236 -8.22 5.51 30.97
N LEU A 237 -8.64 5.22 29.73
CA LEU A 237 -7.77 4.66 28.68
C LEU A 237 -6.46 5.45 28.49
N SER A 238 -6.53 6.79 28.44
CA SER A 238 -5.35 7.63 28.24
C SER A 238 -4.41 7.59 29.46
N ALA A 239 -4.97 7.64 30.67
CA ALA A 239 -4.20 7.54 31.91
C ALA A 239 -3.57 6.16 32.09
N TYR A 240 -4.30 5.10 31.76
CA TYR A 240 -3.81 3.73 31.78
C TYR A 240 -2.67 3.50 30.79
N LYS A 241 -2.78 4.03 29.56
CA LYS A 241 -1.67 3.98 28.60
C LYS A 241 -0.42 4.69 29.11
N VAL A 242 -0.60 5.87 29.72
CA VAL A 242 0.51 6.62 30.32
C VAL A 242 1.16 5.85 31.48
N SER A 243 0.38 5.18 32.35
CA SER A 243 0.94 4.38 33.45
C SER A 243 1.76 3.18 32.95
N LYS A 244 1.43 2.64 31.78
CA LYS A 244 2.20 1.58 31.10
C LYS A 244 3.33 2.10 30.19
N GLY A 245 3.61 3.42 30.21
CA GLY A 245 4.66 4.03 29.39
C GLY A 245 4.34 4.13 27.89
N ILE A 246 3.09 3.92 27.50
CA ILE A 246 2.62 4.01 26.11
C ILE A 246 2.29 5.47 25.79
N GLY A 247 2.88 5.99 24.71
CA GLY A 247 2.63 7.35 24.24
C GLY A 247 1.16 7.60 23.89
N VAL A 248 0.61 8.72 24.36
CA VAL A 248 -0.77 9.17 24.07
C VAL A 248 -0.75 10.55 23.41
N ALA A 249 -1.68 10.78 22.49
CA ALA A 249 -1.79 12.07 21.79
C ALA A 249 -2.18 13.22 22.72
N LYS A 250 -3.01 12.94 23.73
CA LYS A 250 -3.42 13.89 24.76
C LYS A 250 -3.40 13.19 26.12
N LYS A 251 -2.61 13.72 27.05
CA LYS A 251 -2.60 13.26 28.44
C LYS A 251 -3.83 13.82 29.13
N SER A 252 -4.57 12.97 29.85
CA SER A 252 -5.68 13.45 30.69
C SER A 252 -5.12 14.14 31.93
N GLU A 253 -5.59 15.34 32.21
CA GLU A 253 -5.30 16.05 33.47
C GLU A 253 -6.01 15.40 34.67
N HIS A 254 -7.12 14.68 34.40
CA HIS A 254 -7.90 13.96 35.39
C HIS A 254 -7.93 12.47 35.05
N PRO A 255 -7.02 11.66 35.63
CA PRO A 255 -6.85 10.25 35.28
C PRO A 255 -8.10 9.37 35.41
N TYR A 256 -9.00 9.74 36.32
CA TYR A 256 -10.20 8.98 36.68
C TYR A 256 -11.49 9.53 36.06
N ASN A 257 -11.42 10.64 35.31
CA ASN A 257 -12.62 11.29 34.78
C ASN A 257 -13.15 10.56 33.55
N TRP A 258 -14.15 9.70 33.75
CA TRP A 258 -14.81 8.96 32.68
C TRP A 258 -15.89 9.81 32.00
N GLU A 259 -15.62 10.28 30.78
CA GLU A 259 -16.65 10.93 29.97
C GLU A 259 -17.77 9.93 29.59
N THR A 260 -19.02 10.40 29.63
CA THR A 260 -20.19 9.58 29.28
C THR A 260 -20.13 9.05 27.85
N SER A 261 -19.53 9.81 26.94
CA SER A 261 -19.27 9.44 25.54
C SER A 261 -18.32 8.24 25.42
N MET A 262 -17.28 8.17 26.28
CA MET A 262 -16.32 7.07 26.31
C MET A 262 -17.00 5.77 26.76
N ILE A 263 -17.80 5.84 27.84
CA ILE A 263 -18.56 4.68 28.34
C ILE A 263 -19.58 4.23 27.30
N ALA A 264 -20.30 5.16 26.67
CA ALA A 264 -21.26 4.84 25.62
C ALA A 264 -20.58 4.12 24.44
N SER A 265 -19.40 4.59 24.03
CA SER A 265 -18.60 3.98 22.96
C SER A 265 -18.09 2.58 23.33
N ILE A 266 -17.72 2.36 24.59
CA ILE A 266 -17.31 1.04 25.10
C ILE A 266 -18.48 0.06 25.02
N LEU A 267 -19.65 0.46 25.51
CA LEU A 267 -20.84 -0.39 25.52
C LEU A 267 -21.32 -0.74 24.09
N GLU A 268 -21.03 0.08 23.07
CA GLU A 268 -21.41 -0.19 21.67
C GLU A 268 -20.38 -1.02 20.89
N ASN A 269 -19.16 -1.17 21.42
CA ASN A 269 -18.09 -1.75 20.65
C ASN A 269 -18.19 -3.28 20.62
N VAL A 270 -18.43 -3.82 19.41
CA VAL A 270 -18.49 -5.26 19.15
C VAL A 270 -17.16 -5.99 19.37
N ALA A 271 -16.04 -5.27 19.47
CA ALA A 271 -14.76 -5.89 19.80
C ALA A 271 -14.77 -6.59 21.16
N TYR A 272 -15.66 -6.25 22.10
CA TYR A 272 -15.68 -6.91 23.40
C TYR A 272 -16.28 -8.33 23.38
N ILE A 273 -16.98 -8.70 22.30
CA ILE A 273 -17.55 -10.03 22.07
C ILE A 273 -16.75 -10.87 21.06
N GLY A 274 -15.47 -10.53 20.83
CA GLY A 274 -14.60 -11.24 19.89
C GLY A 274 -14.84 -10.93 18.41
N VAL A 275 -15.68 -9.92 18.10
CA VAL A 275 -16.03 -9.55 16.72
C VAL A 275 -15.21 -8.36 16.24
N THR A 276 -14.59 -8.49 15.07
CA THR A 276 -13.87 -7.37 14.43
C THR A 276 -14.74 -6.67 13.39
N GLU A 277 -14.98 -5.38 13.59
CA GLU A 277 -15.64 -4.51 12.60
C GLU A 277 -14.60 -3.84 11.69
N SER A 278 -14.48 -4.34 10.47
CA SER A 278 -13.58 -3.85 9.43
C SER A 278 -14.24 -2.79 8.53
N PHE A 279 -13.41 -1.97 7.88
CA PHE A 279 -13.81 -0.99 6.84
C PHE A 279 -14.75 0.15 7.31
N LYS A 280 -14.59 0.64 8.55
CA LYS A 280 -15.41 1.75 9.10
C LYS A 280 -15.30 3.08 8.34
N SER A 281 -14.22 3.30 7.59
CA SER A 281 -13.98 4.54 6.85
C SER A 281 -13.33 4.27 5.49
N THR A 282 -13.64 5.11 4.52
CA THR A 282 -13.02 5.09 3.19
C THR A 282 -12.55 6.50 2.80
N ARG A 283 -11.67 6.59 1.80
CA ARG A 283 -11.28 7.88 1.20
C ARG A 283 -12.14 8.11 -0.03
N LEU A 284 -12.57 9.36 -0.24
CA LEU A 284 -13.39 9.75 -1.40
C LEU A 284 -12.71 9.51 -2.74
N GLY A 285 -11.38 9.59 -2.78
CA GLY A 285 -10.58 9.33 -3.97
C GLY A 285 -9.13 9.04 -3.61
N PHE A 286 -8.33 8.64 -4.61
CA PHE A 286 -6.91 8.35 -4.41
C PHE A 286 -6.13 9.61 -3.96
N LYS A 287 -6.35 10.75 -4.64
CA LYS A 287 -5.69 12.03 -4.34
C LYS A 287 -6.25 12.75 -3.11
N SER A 288 -7.42 12.37 -2.62
CA SER A 288 -8.05 13.04 -1.48
C SER A 288 -7.52 12.50 -0.15
N LYS A 289 -7.11 13.41 0.75
CA LYS A 289 -6.74 13.07 2.13
C LYS A 289 -7.98 12.93 3.05
N LYS A 290 -9.16 13.38 2.60
CA LYS A 290 -10.40 13.35 3.37
C LYS A 290 -10.90 11.91 3.52
N ARG A 291 -11.11 11.49 4.77
CA ARG A 291 -11.78 10.23 5.12
C ARG A 291 -13.25 10.49 5.41
N ILE A 292 -14.10 9.61 4.92
CA ILE A 292 -15.53 9.60 5.19
C ILE A 292 -15.92 8.29 5.89
N PRO A 293 -16.88 8.34 6.83
CA PRO A 293 -17.42 7.12 7.43
C PRO A 293 -18.11 6.29 6.35
N THR A 294 -17.96 4.96 6.46
CA THR A 294 -18.62 4.02 5.56
C THR A 294 -19.98 3.61 6.14
N THR A 295 -20.97 3.48 5.27
CA THR A 295 -22.32 2.99 5.58
C THR A 295 -22.26 1.58 6.17
N LYS A 296 -23.22 1.22 7.03
CA LYS A 296 -23.16 -0.03 7.81
C LYS A 296 -23.16 -1.29 6.93
N ASP A 297 -23.86 -1.26 5.78
CA ASP A 297 -23.94 -2.33 4.77
C ASP A 297 -22.57 -2.69 4.15
N ARG A 298 -21.65 -1.73 4.08
CA ARG A 298 -20.31 -1.92 3.51
C ARG A 298 -19.25 -2.28 4.55
N ARG A 299 -19.63 -2.41 5.81
CA ARG A 299 -18.76 -2.89 6.88
C ARG A 299 -18.80 -4.40 6.92
N THR A 300 -17.70 -5.00 7.36
CA THR A 300 -17.62 -6.45 7.53
C THR A 300 -17.41 -6.74 9.00
N TYR A 301 -18.18 -7.69 9.52
CA TYR A 301 -18.08 -8.20 10.87
C TYR A 301 -17.49 -9.60 10.78
N ILE A 302 -16.28 -9.78 11.31
CA ILE A 302 -15.62 -11.08 11.40
C ILE A 302 -15.80 -11.59 12.83
N GLU A 303 -16.49 -12.72 12.96
CA GLU A 303 -16.66 -13.40 14.25
C GLU A 303 -15.39 -14.13 14.67
N ASP A 304 -15.24 -14.34 15.98
CA ASP A 304 -14.13 -15.09 16.60
C ASP A 304 -12.72 -14.65 16.16
N ALA A 305 -12.54 -13.35 15.92
CA ALA A 305 -11.26 -12.78 15.50
C ALA A 305 -10.23 -12.77 16.65
N HIS A 306 -10.71 -12.68 17.89
CA HIS A 306 -9.90 -12.62 19.11
C HIS A 306 -10.71 -13.04 20.34
N THR A 307 -10.03 -13.32 21.45
CA THR A 307 -10.67 -13.77 22.68
C THR A 307 -11.67 -12.72 23.20
N PRO A 308 -12.94 -13.07 23.44
CA PRO A 308 -13.93 -12.14 23.96
C PRO A 308 -13.65 -11.79 25.44
N ILE A 309 -13.94 -10.54 25.82
CA ILE A 309 -13.93 -10.09 27.23
C ILE A 309 -15.30 -10.27 27.88
N ILE A 310 -16.36 -10.17 27.07
CA ILE A 310 -17.76 -10.24 27.48
C ILE A 310 -18.47 -11.28 26.64
N ASP A 311 -19.33 -12.07 27.27
CA ASP A 311 -20.19 -13.01 26.56
C ASP A 311 -21.19 -12.30 25.65
N ARG A 312 -21.47 -12.90 24.49
CA ARG A 312 -22.40 -12.36 23.49
C ARG A 312 -23.78 -12.05 24.10
N ASP A 313 -24.29 -12.96 24.93
CA ASP A 313 -25.59 -12.82 25.62
C ASP A 313 -25.66 -11.58 26.54
N ILE A 314 -24.56 -11.29 27.25
CA ILE A 314 -24.49 -10.13 28.15
C ILE A 314 -24.49 -8.84 27.30
N TRP A 315 -23.73 -8.83 26.21
CA TRP A 315 -23.65 -7.68 25.32
C TRP A 315 -25.00 -7.36 24.66
N GLU A 316 -25.70 -8.38 24.16
CA GLU A 316 -27.03 -8.24 23.57
C GLU A 316 -28.06 -7.71 24.58
N LYS A 317 -28.07 -8.26 25.80
CA LYS A 317 -28.91 -7.75 26.90
C LYS A 317 -28.60 -6.28 27.22
N VAL A 318 -27.33 -5.90 27.24
CA VAL A 318 -26.92 -4.49 27.43
C VAL A 318 -27.43 -3.59 26.29
N GLN A 319 -27.37 -4.03 25.03
CA GLN A 319 -27.94 -3.25 23.91
C GLN A 319 -29.45 -3.09 24.08
N MET A 320 -30.17 -4.15 24.47
CA MET A 320 -31.61 -4.08 24.73
C MET A 320 -31.95 -3.11 25.87
N ILE A 321 -31.21 -3.17 26.99
CA ILE A 321 -31.38 -2.24 28.11
C ILE A 321 -31.17 -0.80 27.66
N ARG A 322 -30.13 -0.54 26.86
CA ARG A 322 -29.80 0.81 26.39
C ARG A 322 -30.80 1.35 25.38
N ALA A 323 -31.28 0.51 24.45
CA ALA A 323 -32.30 0.89 23.47
C ALA A 323 -33.63 1.27 24.15
N ASN A 324 -33.99 0.54 25.21
CA ASN A 324 -35.23 0.76 25.95
C ASN A 324 -35.10 1.74 27.12
N LYS A 325 -33.90 2.25 27.39
CA LYS A 325 -33.67 3.12 28.54
C LYS A 325 -34.34 4.47 28.33
N ARG A 326 -35.31 4.77 29.19
CA ARG A 326 -35.99 6.07 29.24
C ARG A 326 -35.27 6.98 30.22
N ARG A 327 -35.09 8.25 29.86
CA ARG A 327 -34.52 9.25 30.77
C ARG A 327 -35.53 9.48 31.91
N PRO A 328 -35.15 9.29 33.18
CA PRO A 328 -36.02 9.65 34.30
C PRO A 328 -36.32 11.15 34.25
N THR A 329 -37.58 11.51 34.39
CA THR A 329 -38.01 12.90 34.57
C THR A 329 -37.67 13.36 35.99
N LYS A 330 -37.45 14.67 36.19
CA LYS A 330 -37.18 15.24 37.54
C LYS A 330 -38.30 14.92 38.54
N SER A 331 -39.51 14.66 38.06
CA SER A 331 -40.69 14.31 38.85
C SER A 331 -40.85 12.81 39.09
N GLY A 332 -40.00 11.95 38.52
CA GLY A 332 -40.12 10.48 38.58
C GLY A 332 -41.26 9.89 37.74
N LEU A 333 -42.21 10.72 37.30
CA LEU A 333 -43.33 10.34 36.43
C LEU A 333 -42.85 10.04 35.02
N THR A 334 -42.81 8.75 34.68
CA THR A 334 -42.45 8.26 33.36
C THR A 334 -43.71 7.71 32.69
N SER A 335 -44.18 8.35 31.61
CA SER A 335 -45.33 7.83 30.86
C SER A 335 -45.01 6.48 30.22
N ILE A 336 -45.99 5.59 30.19
CA ILE A 336 -45.94 4.30 29.48
C ILE A 336 -45.65 4.51 27.99
N PHE A 337 -46.05 5.65 27.42
CA PHE A 337 -45.84 6.01 26.02
C PHE A 337 -44.55 6.82 25.75
N SER A 338 -43.75 7.08 26.79
CA SER A 338 -42.51 7.86 26.65
C SER A 338 -41.54 7.18 25.68
N GLY A 339 -41.31 7.81 24.53
CA GLY A 339 -40.44 7.29 23.49
C GLY A 339 -41.10 6.40 22.43
N LEU A 340 -42.42 6.19 22.50
CA LEU A 340 -43.24 5.56 21.45
C LEU A 340 -44.01 6.59 20.61
N LEU A 341 -44.36 7.72 21.21
CA LEU A 341 -45.12 8.76 20.54
C LEU A 341 -44.21 9.77 19.84
N TYR A 342 -44.63 10.15 18.64
CA TYR A 342 -43.99 11.16 17.80
C TYR A 342 -45.03 12.21 17.43
N CYS A 343 -44.60 13.46 17.34
CA CYS A 343 -45.45 14.55 16.87
C CYS A 343 -45.78 14.34 15.39
N ALA A 344 -47.07 14.42 15.04
CA ALA A 344 -47.51 14.26 13.66
C ALA A 344 -46.97 15.39 12.75
N ASP A 345 -46.84 16.61 13.29
CA ASP A 345 -46.46 17.78 12.51
C ASP A 345 -44.94 17.90 12.32
N CYS A 346 -44.14 17.65 13.37
CA CYS A 346 -42.68 17.86 13.33
C CYS A 346 -41.85 16.57 13.38
N GLY A 347 -42.48 15.42 13.59
CA GLY A 347 -41.78 14.12 13.72
C GLY A 347 -40.91 13.99 14.98
N ALA A 348 -40.88 15.00 15.86
CA ALA A 348 -40.10 14.96 17.08
C ALA A 348 -40.72 13.99 18.11
N LYS A 349 -39.86 13.37 18.93
CA LYS A 349 -40.29 12.40 19.94
C LYS A 349 -40.98 13.12 21.10
N LEU A 350 -42.24 12.77 21.35
CA LEU A 350 -43.03 13.37 22.43
C LEU A 350 -42.47 12.95 23.80
N SER A 351 -42.29 13.94 24.67
CA SER A 351 -41.79 13.76 26.03
C SER A 351 -42.73 14.40 27.05
N LEU A 352 -42.86 13.74 28.19
CA LEU A 352 -43.69 14.22 29.28
C LEU A 352 -42.90 15.25 30.10
N ALA A 353 -43.47 16.44 30.25
CA ALA A 353 -42.89 17.54 30.99
C ALA A 353 -43.82 17.97 32.11
N THR A 354 -43.22 18.48 33.18
CA THR A 354 -43.93 19.03 34.33
C THR A 354 -43.44 20.44 34.57
N ALA A 355 -44.34 21.42 34.64
CA ALA A 355 -44.04 22.71 35.26
C ALA A 355 -45.26 23.23 36.03
N ASN A 356 -44.98 23.91 37.14
CA ASN A 356 -45.99 24.48 38.04
C ASN A 356 -47.08 23.49 38.50
N GLY A 357 -46.73 22.21 38.71
CA GLY A 357 -47.66 21.16 39.16
C GLY A 357 -48.54 20.55 38.06
N TYR A 358 -48.48 21.06 36.82
CA TYR A 358 -49.21 20.51 35.68
C TYR A 358 -48.34 19.55 34.87
N LEU A 359 -49.01 18.59 34.26
CA LEU A 359 -48.42 17.56 33.41
C LEU A 359 -48.82 17.84 31.95
N TRP A 360 -47.86 17.96 31.05
CA TRP A 360 -48.14 18.13 29.62
C TRP A 360 -47.13 17.40 28.75
N ILE A 361 -47.53 17.13 27.52
CA ILE A 361 -46.68 16.49 26.51
C ILE A 361 -46.08 17.59 25.64
N LYS A 362 -44.76 17.56 25.46
CA LYS A 362 -44.06 18.44 24.52
C LYS A 362 -43.42 17.64 23.41
N SER A 363 -43.49 18.15 22.18
CA SER A 363 -42.80 17.62 21.00
C SER A 363 -41.41 18.20 20.85
#